data_AF-A0A918J6H0-F1
#
_entry.id   AF-A0A918J6H0-F1
#
_cell.length_a   1.000
_cell.length_b   1.000
_cell.length_c   1.000
_cell.angle_alpha   90.00
_cell.angle_beta   90.00
_cell.angle_gamma   90.00
#
_symmetry.space_group_name_H-M   'P 1'
#
loop_
_entity.id
_entity.type
_entity.pdbx_description
1 polymer ?
#
loop_
_entity_poly.entity_id
_entity_poly.type
_entity_poly.pdbx_seq_one_letter_code
_entity_poly.pdbx_strand_id
1 'polypeptide(L)'
;MTKQKKDFPDDLENDNINNKEPRNLNQYDTPREKWNDIQEEYLKKHKEINLEDLYFEAGGFERVVEKIAEVRGISISEVRKEIEEW
;
A
#
# COMPACT_ATOMS: atom_id res chain seq x y z
N MET A 1 -0.74 -13.41 65.53
CA MET A 1 0.33 -13.30 64.52
C MET A 1 -0.31 -13.25 63.14
N THR A 2 -0.68 -12.05 62.70
CA THR A 2 -1.34 -11.81 61.42
C THR A 2 -0.24 -11.58 60.38
N LYS A 3 -0.05 -12.53 59.46
CA LYS A 3 0.97 -12.42 58.41
C LYS A 3 0.45 -11.49 57.31
N GLN A 4 0.90 -10.23 57.35
CA GLN A 4 1.05 -9.40 56.16
C GLN A 4 2.02 -10.10 55.18
N LYS A 5 1.56 -10.31 53.95
CA LYS A 5 2.41 -10.38 52.76
C LYS A 5 1.80 -9.33 51.82
N LYS A 6 2.30 -8.10 51.85
CA LYS A 6 3.40 -7.59 51.02
C LYS A 6 3.09 -7.82 49.54
N ASP A 7 2.43 -6.80 48.99
CA ASP A 7 2.72 -6.14 47.74
C ASP A 7 3.47 -6.99 46.72
N PHE A 8 2.70 -7.44 45.73
CA PHE A 8 3.21 -7.94 44.47
C PHE A 8 4.07 -6.86 43.83
N PRO A 9 5.25 -7.20 43.28
CA PRO A 9 6.04 -6.25 42.50
C PRO A 9 5.21 -5.80 41.29
N ASP A 10 5.13 -4.47 41.16
CA ASP A 10 4.72 -3.74 39.95
C ASP A 10 5.78 -4.01 38.88
N ASP A 11 5.82 -5.24 38.37
CA ASP A 11 6.68 -5.61 37.25
C ASP A 11 5.98 -5.12 35.99
N LEU A 12 6.45 -3.97 35.51
CA LEU A 12 6.21 -3.44 34.18
C LEU A 12 6.48 -4.52 33.12
N GLU A 13 5.47 -5.33 32.79
CA GLU A 13 5.46 -6.06 31.52
C GLU A 13 5.01 -5.11 30.42
N ASN A 14 5.98 -4.29 30.01
CA ASN A 14 6.26 -3.84 28.65
C ASN A 14 5.21 -4.28 27.60
N ASP A 15 4.28 -3.37 27.32
CA ASP A 15 3.29 -3.41 26.23
C ASP A 15 3.97 -3.27 24.85
N ASN A 16 4.91 -4.17 24.56
CA ASN A 16 5.65 -4.22 23.30
C ASN A 16 5.61 -5.63 22.72
N ILE A 17 4.40 -6.14 22.54
CA ILE A 17 4.18 -7.23 21.59
C ILE A 17 3.40 -6.61 20.43
N ASN A 18 4.22 -6.20 19.45
CA ASN A 18 3.89 -6.06 18.04
C ASN A 18 3.15 -7.30 17.53
N ASN A 19 1.91 -7.51 17.95
CA ASN A 19 0.96 -8.31 17.22
C ASN A 19 0.50 -7.45 16.05
N LYS A 20 1.40 -7.31 15.07
CA LYS A 20 0.98 -7.13 13.68
C LYS A 20 -0.05 -8.21 13.46
N GLU A 21 -1.31 -7.78 13.39
CA GLU A 21 -2.40 -8.62 12.95
C GLU A 21 -1.93 -9.49 11.79
N PRO A 22 -2.37 -10.76 11.69
CA PRO A 22 -2.12 -11.52 10.49
C PRO A 22 -2.70 -10.71 9.34
N ARG A 23 -1.82 -10.06 8.56
CA ARG A 23 -2.17 -9.21 7.41
C ARG A 23 -3.18 -10.00 6.62
N ASN A 24 -4.45 -9.61 6.77
CA ASN A 24 -5.54 -10.26 6.10
C ASN A 24 -5.26 -10.05 4.63
N LEU A 25 -5.05 -11.16 3.94
CA LEU A 25 -4.34 -11.26 2.67
C LEU A 25 -5.17 -10.71 1.48
N ASN A 26 -6.01 -9.69 1.67
CA ASN A 26 -7.06 -9.35 0.71
C ASN A 26 -7.49 -7.88 0.64
N GLN A 27 -6.72 -6.93 1.17
CA GLN A 27 -7.08 -5.52 1.03
C GLN A 27 -5.80 -4.72 0.80
N TYR A 28 -5.52 -4.38 -0.46
CA TYR A 28 -4.66 -3.23 -0.72
C TYR A 28 -5.39 -2.03 -0.10
N ASP A 29 -4.79 -1.36 0.89
CA ASP A 29 -5.41 -0.24 1.59
C ASP A 29 -5.64 0.94 0.62
N THR A 30 -4.90 1.00 -0.49
CA THR A 30 -5.11 1.97 -1.56
C THR A 30 -4.74 1.43 -2.97
N PRO A 31 -5.35 1.95 -4.05
CA PRO A 31 -4.96 1.67 -5.45
C PRO A 31 -3.48 1.96 -5.74
N ARG A 32 -2.85 2.81 -4.91
CA ARG A 32 -1.43 3.12 -4.96
C ARG A 32 -0.53 1.95 -4.57
N GLU A 33 -0.91 1.16 -3.57
CA GLU A 33 -0.15 -0.03 -3.19
C GLU A 33 -0.28 -1.08 -4.27
N LYS A 34 -1.50 -1.30 -4.75
CA LYS A 34 -1.75 -2.21 -5.87
C LYS A 34 -0.94 -1.84 -7.11
N TRP A 35 -0.86 -0.56 -7.44
CA TRP A 35 0.02 -0.06 -8.49
C TRP A 35 1.48 -0.47 -8.29
N ASN A 36 2.03 -0.39 -7.08
CA ASN A 36 3.41 -0.78 -6.85
C ASN A 36 3.65 -2.27 -7.13
N ASP A 37 2.68 -3.14 -6.82
CA ASP A 37 2.74 -4.57 -7.12
C ASP A 37 2.57 -4.88 -8.62
N ILE A 38 1.65 -4.19 -9.30
CA ILE A 38 1.30 -4.52 -10.69
C ILE A 38 2.08 -3.72 -11.75
N GLN A 39 2.79 -2.65 -11.38
CA GLN A 39 3.40 -1.69 -12.33
C GLN A 39 4.25 -2.39 -13.41
N GLU A 40 5.06 -3.37 -13.03
CA GLU A 40 5.94 -4.07 -13.97
C GLU A 40 5.14 -4.90 -14.97
N GLU A 41 4.07 -5.56 -14.52
CA GLU A 41 3.21 -6.37 -15.38
C GLU A 41 2.31 -5.50 -16.26
N TYR A 42 1.76 -4.42 -15.69
CA TYR A 42 0.96 -3.44 -16.38
C TYR A 42 1.75 -2.82 -17.54
N LEU A 43 3.01 -2.43 -17.31
CA LEU A 43 3.89 -1.88 -18.35
C LEU A 43 4.33 -2.93 -19.39
N LYS A 44 4.47 -4.20 -19.00
CA LYS A 44 4.71 -5.29 -19.97
C LYS A 44 3.52 -5.49 -20.90
N LYS A 45 2.29 -5.36 -20.38
CA LYS A 45 1.06 -5.47 -21.18
C LYS A 45 0.85 -4.24 -22.06
N HIS A 46 1.13 -3.06 -21.52
CA HIS A 46 0.97 -1.76 -22.19
C HIS A 46 2.34 -1.17 -22.57
N LYS A 47 2.98 -1.77 -23.57
CA LYS A 47 4.30 -1.33 -24.08
C LYS A 47 4.32 0.06 -24.70
N GLU A 48 3.14 0.65 -24.92
CA GLU A 48 2.99 2.05 -25.34
C GLU A 48 3.35 3.04 -24.23
N ILE A 49 3.37 2.59 -22.97
CA ILE A 49 3.73 3.39 -21.80
C ILE A 49 5.21 3.17 -21.50
N ASN A 50 6.02 4.21 -21.62
CA ASN A 50 7.42 4.14 -21.18
C ASN A 50 7.50 4.38 -19.68
N LEU A 51 8.33 3.60 -18.99
CA LEU A 51 8.62 3.81 -17.57
C LEU A 51 9.19 5.22 -17.31
N GLU A 52 9.97 5.73 -18.26
CA GLU A 52 10.54 7.09 -18.22
C GLU A 52 9.47 8.17 -18.20
N ASP A 53 8.35 7.96 -18.92
CA ASP A 53 7.20 8.86 -18.89
C ASP A 53 6.46 8.83 -17.53
N LEU A 54 6.61 7.76 -16.75
CA LEU A 54 5.98 7.59 -15.44
C LEU A 54 6.88 7.99 -14.26
N TYR A 55 8.17 8.23 -14.49
CA TYR A 55 9.13 8.55 -13.45
C TYR A 55 9.00 10.02 -13.05
N PHE A 56 8.05 10.33 -12.18
CA PHE A 56 7.87 11.67 -11.62
C PHE A 56 8.41 11.72 -10.19
N GLU A 57 9.56 12.37 -9.99
CA GLU A 57 10.21 12.58 -8.68
C GLU A 57 9.29 13.23 -7.62
N ALA A 58 8.24 13.94 -8.03
CA ALA A 58 7.35 14.68 -7.14
C ALA A 58 5.84 14.37 -7.31
N GLY A 59 5.48 13.48 -8.23
CA GLY A 59 4.09 13.37 -8.73
C GLY A 59 3.20 12.36 -8.01
N GLY A 60 3.80 11.36 -7.36
CA GLY A 60 3.04 10.28 -6.73
C GLY A 60 2.15 9.50 -7.71
N PHE A 61 1.24 8.70 -7.16
CA PHE A 61 0.38 7.80 -7.92
C PHE A 61 -0.59 8.54 -8.86
N GLU A 62 -1.09 9.71 -8.48
CA GLU A 62 -2.08 10.42 -9.29
C GLU A 62 -1.50 10.88 -10.64
N ARG A 63 -0.26 11.37 -10.64
CA ARG A 63 0.43 11.75 -11.88
C ARG A 63 0.69 10.57 -12.80
N VAL A 64 0.98 9.41 -12.22
CA VAL A 64 1.13 8.17 -12.97
C VAL A 64 -0.18 7.83 -13.67
N VAL A 65 -1.29 7.83 -12.94
CA VAL A 65 -2.63 7.55 -13.51
C VAL A 65 -3.01 8.57 -14.57
N GLU A 66 -2.76 9.87 -14.35
CA GLU A 66 -2.98 10.93 -15.33
C GLU A 66 -2.17 10.71 -16.61
N LYS A 67 -0.89 10.33 -16.49
CA LYS A 67 -0.04 10.08 -17.65
C LYS A 67 -0.46 8.84 -18.42
N ILE A 68 -0.82 7.76 -17.73
CA ILE A 68 -1.34 6.54 -18.35
C ILE A 68 -2.63 6.86 -19.12
N ALA A 69 -3.52 7.65 -18.51
CA ALA A 69 -4.76 8.11 -19.13
C ALA A 69 -4.48 8.94 -20.40
N GLU A 70 -3.52 9.86 -20.36
CA GLU A 70 -3.09 10.66 -21.51
C GLU A 70 -2.51 9.81 -22.64
N VAL A 71 -1.58 8.91 -22.34
CA VAL A 71 -0.90 8.06 -23.33
C VAL A 71 -1.88 7.12 -24.01
N ARG A 72 -2.78 6.51 -23.23
CA ARG A 72 -3.78 5.55 -23.74
C ARG A 72 -5.03 6.21 -24.29
N GLY A 73 -5.22 7.52 -24.07
CA GLY A 73 -6.42 8.26 -24.46
C GLY A 73 -7.69 7.81 -23.73
N ILE A 74 -7.57 7.30 -22.50
CA ILE A 74 -8.70 6.84 -21.67
C ILE A 74 -8.87 7.75 -20.44
N SER A 75 -9.96 7.56 -19.69
CA SER A 75 -10.21 8.39 -18.50
C SER A 75 -9.34 7.96 -17.31
N ILE A 76 -8.93 8.92 -16.47
CA ILE A 76 -8.21 8.68 -15.21
C ILE A 76 -8.96 7.65 -14.32
N SER A 77 -10.29 7.75 -14.27
CA SER A 77 -11.13 6.82 -13.52
C SER A 77 -11.07 5.39 -14.07
N GLU A 78 -10.97 5.22 -15.39
CA GLU A 78 -10.79 3.90 -16.00
C GLU A 78 -9.43 3.32 -15.65
N VAL A 79 -8.37 4.12 -15.71
CA VAL A 79 -7.03 3.66 -15.31
C VAL A 79 -7.03 3.23 -13.84
N ARG A 80 -7.65 4.00 -12.93
CA ARG A 80 -7.77 3.59 -11.52
C ARG A 80 -8.54 2.29 -11.37
N LYS A 81 -9.63 2.14 -12.10
CA LYS A 81 -10.45 0.93 -12.07
C LYS A 81 -9.67 -0.27 -12.60
N GLU A 82 -8.93 -0.14 -13.70
CA GLU A 82 -8.06 -1.19 -14.21
C GLU A 82 -6.99 -1.57 -13.18
N ILE A 83 -6.37 -0.59 -12.52
CA ILE A 83 -5.37 -0.85 -11.47
C ILE A 83 -6.02 -1.54 -10.25
N GLU A 84 -7.24 -1.14 -9.88
CA GLU A 84 -8.01 -1.73 -8.78
C GLU A 84 -8.53 -3.14 -9.10
N GLU A 85 -8.83 -3.44 -10.36
CA GLU A 85 -9.32 -4.75 -10.82
C GLU A 85 -8.22 -5.70 -11.30
N TRP A 86 -6.98 -5.21 -11.43
CA TRP A 86 -5.83 -6.00 -11.89
C TRP A 86 -5.53 -7.24 -11.04
#